data_AF-S0G0E9-F1
#
_entry.id   AF-S0G0E9-F1
#
_cell.length_a   1.000
_cell.length_b   1.000
_cell.length_c   1.000
_cell.angle_alpha   90.00
_cell.angle_beta   90.00
_cell.angle_gamma   90.00
#
_symmetry.space_group_name_H-M   'P 1'
#
loop_
_entity.id
_entity.type
_entity.pdbx_description
1 polymer ?
#
loop_
_entity_poly.entity_id
_entity_poly.type
_entity_poly.pdbx_seq_one_letter_code
_entity_poly.pdbx_strand_id
1 'polypeptide(L)'
;MAMAFGIAKGFGFQQYLETRILSLFAGQEQVIQNVLAFSANLLERTKGGLMAVLGIIFLMYALIKLMGHMEDTFNRIWRVRGNRRIIRKITDYIAIALAAGLLVIFSGSATIFITGYLEKFMAILDLPAGLGRVISFGLNVFPFVTVWMVFTFFYMFIPNKNVNVRAALGGGIIAGTIFQLAQIAYVQFQVGVSTYNAIYGSFAAIPLFLLWLKTSWTIVLFGAEISFVWENFDVLQTDDPEYEHISIRVKKLIILKIAVFCVNRFAQGRAPVTSLSVADHLNLSVNITSVFMEKLVHSRILFKVSAPDPGFAPAWDIERLTVMDVVTAFEKMGEDDLYLGDTLELSALEQSLESFAAAARQSSGERFLKDV
;
A
#
# COMPACT_ATOMS: atom_id res chain seq x y z
N MET A 1 -0.71 -35.92 -29.63
CA MET A 1 0.25 -37.02 -29.42
C MET A 1 1.64 -36.50 -29.02
N ALA A 2 2.39 -35.81 -29.88
CA ALA A 2 3.76 -35.36 -29.56
C ALA A 2 3.86 -34.43 -28.32
N MET A 3 2.92 -33.50 -28.13
CA MET A 3 2.85 -32.68 -26.91
C MET A 3 2.59 -33.51 -25.65
N ALA A 4 1.69 -34.50 -25.71
CA ALA A 4 1.39 -35.37 -24.58
C ALA A 4 2.59 -36.26 -24.21
N PHE A 5 3.31 -36.77 -25.21
CA PHE A 5 4.59 -37.49 -25.02
C PHE A 5 5.69 -36.60 -24.46
N GLY A 6 5.80 -35.34 -24.91
CA GLY A 6 6.74 -34.36 -24.38
C GLY A 6 6.50 -34.04 -22.91
N ILE A 7 5.24 -33.83 -22.53
CA ILE A 7 4.83 -33.62 -21.13
C ILE A 7 5.10 -34.87 -20.30
N ALA A 8 4.67 -36.05 -20.76
CA ALA A 8 4.87 -37.31 -20.04
C ALA A 8 6.35 -37.66 -19.84
N LYS A 9 7.22 -37.37 -20.82
CA LYS A 9 8.68 -37.51 -20.67
C LYS A 9 9.24 -36.53 -19.64
N GLY A 10 8.76 -35.29 -19.61
CA GLY A 10 9.16 -34.28 -18.63
C GLY A 10 8.84 -34.65 -17.18
N PHE A 11 7.82 -35.48 -16.96
CA PHE A 11 7.39 -35.96 -15.64
C PHE A 11 7.73 -37.45 -15.37
N GLY A 12 8.45 -38.13 -16.29
CA GLY A 12 8.88 -39.53 -16.10
C GLY A 12 7.81 -40.61 -16.37
N PHE A 13 6.65 -40.26 -16.94
CA PHE A 13 5.52 -41.18 -17.21
C PHE A 13 5.50 -41.79 -18.61
N GLN A 14 6.61 -41.71 -19.35
CA GLN A 14 6.68 -42.12 -20.75
C GLN A 14 6.30 -43.60 -20.98
N GLN A 15 6.86 -44.51 -20.18
CA GLN A 15 6.62 -45.96 -20.33
C GLN A 15 5.15 -46.33 -20.10
N TYR A 16 4.49 -45.69 -19.14
CA TYR A 16 3.07 -45.94 -18.85
C TYR A 16 2.16 -45.54 -20.02
N LEU A 17 2.47 -44.40 -20.67
CA LEU A 17 1.75 -43.91 -21.84
C LEU A 17 1.99 -44.79 -23.08
N GLU A 18 3.22 -45.25 -23.29
CA GLU A 18 3.56 -46.18 -24.38
C GLU A 18 2.82 -47.51 -24.23
N THR A 19 2.86 -48.14 -23.05
CA THR A 19 2.17 -49.41 -22.81
C THR A 19 0.66 -49.27 -22.99
N ARG A 20 0.06 -48.16 -22.56
CA ARG A 20 -1.38 -47.93 -22.71
C ARG A 20 -1.79 -47.72 -24.17
N ILE A 21 -1.00 -46.99 -24.94
CA ILE A 21 -1.25 -46.77 -26.38
C ILE A 21 -1.07 -48.08 -27.15
N LEU A 22 -0.04 -48.87 -26.85
CA LEU A 22 0.18 -50.18 -27.46
C LEU A 22 -0.97 -51.16 -27.15
N SER A 23 -1.48 -51.14 -25.91
CA SER A 23 -2.62 -51.98 -25.52
C SER A 23 -3.95 -51.59 -26.19
N LEU A 24 -4.12 -50.31 -26.58
CA LEU A 24 -5.34 -49.80 -27.21
C LEU A 24 -5.39 -50.02 -28.72
N PHE A 25 -4.25 -50.30 -29.36
CA PHE A 25 -4.12 -50.45 -30.81
C PHE A 25 -3.45 -51.77 -31.21
N ALA A 26 -3.72 -52.85 -30.48
CA ALA A 26 -3.28 -54.20 -30.84
C ALA A 26 -3.83 -54.59 -32.24
N GLY A 27 -2.95 -54.69 -33.24
CA GLY A 27 -3.30 -55.02 -34.63
C GLY A 27 -2.86 -54.02 -35.71
N GLN A 28 -2.32 -52.85 -35.36
CA GLN A 28 -1.71 -51.88 -36.30
C GLN A 28 -0.25 -51.54 -35.91
N GLU A 29 0.57 -52.57 -35.67
CA GLU A 29 1.94 -52.41 -35.19
C GLU A 29 2.82 -51.51 -36.09
N GLN A 30 2.65 -51.60 -37.41
CA GLN A 30 3.46 -50.85 -38.37
C GLN A 30 3.21 -49.32 -38.31
N VAL A 31 1.95 -48.91 -38.11
CA VAL A 31 1.58 -47.48 -38.04
C VAL A 31 2.02 -46.88 -36.71
N ILE A 32 1.86 -47.65 -35.62
CA ILE A 32 2.31 -47.22 -34.29
C ILE A 32 3.84 -47.13 -34.24
N GLN A 33 4.57 -48.08 -34.81
CA GLN A 33 6.03 -48.02 -34.86
C GLN A 33 6.51 -46.80 -35.65
N ASN A 34 5.86 -46.44 -36.77
CA ASN A 34 6.20 -45.23 -37.52
C ASN A 34 5.86 -43.95 -36.74
N VAL A 35 4.75 -43.91 -36.02
CA VAL A 35 4.34 -42.75 -35.20
C VAL A 35 5.21 -42.61 -33.94
N LEU A 36 5.59 -43.72 -33.30
CA LEU A 36 6.53 -43.76 -32.18
C LEU A 36 7.93 -43.39 -32.64
N ALA A 37 8.41 -43.94 -33.76
CA ALA A 37 9.71 -43.59 -34.33
C ALA A 37 9.75 -42.12 -34.77
N PHE A 38 8.69 -41.59 -35.37
CA PHE A 38 8.59 -40.17 -35.72
C PHE A 38 8.56 -39.27 -34.48
N SER A 39 7.81 -39.65 -33.44
CA SER A 39 7.77 -38.92 -32.17
C SER A 39 9.12 -38.97 -31.44
N ALA A 40 9.80 -40.13 -31.45
CA ALA A 40 11.13 -40.31 -30.89
C ALA A 40 12.16 -39.46 -31.65
N ASN A 41 12.16 -39.48 -32.98
CA ASN A 41 13.07 -38.68 -33.81
C ASN A 41 12.80 -37.17 -33.63
N LEU A 42 11.54 -36.75 -33.47
CA LEU A 42 11.20 -35.37 -33.14
C LEU A 42 11.69 -34.97 -31.74
N LEU A 43 11.56 -35.83 -30.74
CA LEU A 43 12.05 -35.57 -29.38
C LEU A 43 13.58 -35.65 -29.25
N GLU A 44 14.25 -36.36 -30.15
CA GLU A 44 15.70 -36.49 -30.20
C GLU A 44 16.34 -35.34 -31.00
N ARG A 45 15.68 -34.87 -32.08
CA ARG A 45 16.07 -33.67 -32.84
C ARG A 45 15.71 -32.37 -32.15
N THR A 46 14.59 -32.34 -31.43
CA THR A 46 14.27 -31.21 -30.56
C THR A 46 15.11 -31.38 -29.33
N LYS A 47 16.09 -30.50 -29.11
CA LYS A 47 16.82 -30.35 -27.84
C LYS A 47 15.85 -29.92 -26.73
N GLY A 48 14.88 -30.78 -26.39
CA GLY A 48 13.75 -30.49 -25.52
C GLY A 48 14.19 -30.17 -24.10
N GLY A 49 15.31 -30.76 -23.66
CA GLY A 49 15.97 -30.37 -22.40
C GLY A 49 16.44 -28.91 -22.41
N LEU A 50 17.11 -28.46 -23.48
CA LEU A 50 17.58 -27.07 -23.60
C LEU A 50 16.41 -26.08 -23.74
N MET A 51 15.39 -26.40 -24.53
CA MET A 51 14.21 -25.54 -24.67
C MET A 51 13.36 -25.50 -23.38
N ALA A 52 13.24 -26.62 -22.65
CA ALA A 52 12.59 -26.64 -21.34
C ALA A 52 13.38 -25.84 -20.30
N VAL A 53 14.71 -25.97 -20.27
CA VAL A 53 15.59 -25.19 -19.38
C VAL A 53 15.48 -23.69 -19.71
N LEU A 54 15.51 -23.31 -20.99
CA LEU A 54 15.30 -21.92 -21.41
C LEU A 54 13.90 -21.41 -21.02
N GLY A 55 12.87 -22.23 -21.14
CA GLY A 55 11.51 -21.90 -20.70
C GLY A 55 11.42 -21.67 -19.20
N ILE A 56 12.08 -22.50 -18.38
CA ILE A 56 12.16 -22.34 -16.93
C ILE A 56 12.93 -21.07 -16.56
N ILE A 57 14.06 -20.80 -17.22
CA ILE A 57 14.84 -19.57 -16.98
C ILE A 57 14.00 -18.34 -17.34
N PHE A 58 13.30 -18.35 -18.47
CA PHE A 58 12.43 -17.26 -18.88
C PHE A 58 11.25 -17.06 -17.92
N LEU A 59 10.63 -18.15 -17.46
CA LEU A 59 9.57 -18.10 -16.46
C LEU A 59 10.07 -17.52 -15.14
N MET A 60 11.25 -17.95 -14.68
CA MET A 60 11.88 -17.44 -13.46
C MET A 60 12.20 -15.94 -13.60
N TYR A 61 12.73 -15.53 -14.76
CA TYR A 61 12.98 -14.12 -15.07
C TYR A 61 11.68 -13.30 -15.06
N ALA A 62 10.61 -13.80 -15.68
CA ALA A 62 9.31 -13.12 -15.70
C ALA A 62 8.74 -12.98 -14.28
N LEU A 63 8.86 -14.01 -13.45
CA LEU A 63 8.42 -13.99 -12.05
C LEU A 63 9.19 -12.95 -11.22
N ILE A 64 10.52 -12.92 -11.36
CA ILE A 64 11.37 -11.93 -10.68
C ILE A 64 11.01 -10.51 -11.12
N LYS A 65 10.77 -10.29 -12.42
CA LYS A 65 10.37 -8.99 -12.95
C LYS A 65 9.01 -8.56 -12.44
N LEU A 66 8.04 -9.47 -12.38
CA LEU A 66 6.71 -9.22 -11.82
C LEU A 66 6.81 -8.82 -10.34
N MET A 67 7.56 -9.58 -9.55
CA MET A 67 7.83 -9.26 -8.14
C MET A 67 8.47 -7.89 -7.96
N GLY A 68 9.44 -7.54 -8.81
CA GLY A 68 10.06 -6.21 -8.81
C GLY A 68 9.04 -5.09 -9.08
N HIS A 69 8.18 -5.25 -10.08
CA HIS A 69 7.14 -4.24 -10.36
C HIS A 69 6.15 -4.07 -9.20
N MET A 70 5.77 -5.16 -8.54
CA MET A 70 4.87 -5.10 -7.38
C MET A 70 5.50 -4.30 -6.24
N GLU A 71 6.77 -4.60 -5.91
CA GLU A 71 7.50 -3.84 -4.90
C GLU A 71 7.64 -2.36 -5.26
N ASP A 72 7.95 -2.06 -6.52
CA ASP A 72 8.09 -0.68 -6.99
C ASP A 72 6.77 0.08 -6.89
N THR A 73 5.63 -0.57 -7.12
CA THR A 73 4.31 0.03 -6.91
C THR A 73 4.05 0.29 -5.43
N PHE A 74 4.35 -0.65 -4.54
CA PHE A 74 4.22 -0.44 -3.10
C PHE A 74 5.16 0.67 -2.63
N ASN A 75 6.44 0.64 -2.98
CA ASN A 75 7.40 1.68 -2.62
C ASN A 75 6.96 3.06 -3.15
N ARG A 76 6.30 3.13 -4.31
CA ARG A 76 5.71 4.36 -4.84
C ARG A 76 4.54 4.85 -4.02
N ILE A 77 3.64 3.97 -3.57
CA ILE A 77 2.54 4.33 -2.65
C ILE A 77 3.11 4.92 -1.37
N TRP A 78 4.11 4.26 -0.76
CA TRP A 78 4.77 4.75 0.46
C TRP A 78 5.83 5.85 0.21
N ARG A 79 5.98 6.32 -1.03
CA ARG A 79 6.93 7.35 -1.45
C ARG A 79 8.39 7.10 -1.02
N VAL A 80 8.82 5.85 -0.94
CA VAL A 80 10.18 5.45 -0.54
C VAL A 80 11.10 5.40 -1.76
N ARG A 81 12.22 6.13 -1.71
CA ARG A 81 13.30 6.02 -2.71
C ARG A 81 14.33 4.99 -2.22
N GLY A 82 14.33 3.80 -2.81
CA GLY A 82 15.38 2.82 -2.53
C GLY A 82 15.00 1.40 -2.92
N ASN A 83 15.85 0.77 -3.73
CA ASN A 83 15.67 -0.61 -4.15
C ASN A 83 16.45 -1.55 -3.21
N ARG A 84 15.80 -2.54 -2.60
CA ARG A 84 16.50 -3.55 -1.77
C ARG A 84 17.44 -4.39 -2.65
N ARG A 85 18.54 -4.92 -2.08
CA ARG A 85 19.39 -5.91 -2.78
C ARG A 85 18.55 -7.15 -3.14
N ILE A 86 18.64 -7.62 -4.38
CA ILE A 86 17.84 -8.72 -4.96
C ILE A 86 17.81 -9.97 -4.07
N ILE A 87 18.94 -10.35 -3.45
CA ILE A 87 19.03 -11.52 -2.58
C ILE A 87 18.14 -11.38 -1.33
N ARG A 88 18.12 -10.20 -0.70
CA ARG A 88 17.28 -9.94 0.48
C ARG A 88 15.80 -9.91 0.11
N LYS A 89 15.45 -9.40 -1.07
CA LYS A 89 14.07 -9.45 -1.60
C LYS A 89 13.56 -10.88 -1.72
N ILE A 90 14.36 -11.78 -2.30
CA ILE A 90 13.96 -13.17 -2.50
C ILE A 90 13.73 -13.86 -1.14
N THR A 91 14.64 -13.67 -0.18
CA THR A 91 14.50 -14.28 1.16
C THR A 91 13.29 -13.74 1.91
N ASP A 92 13.09 -12.42 1.92
CA ASP A 92 11.94 -11.79 2.58
C ASP A 92 10.62 -12.26 1.94
N TYR A 93 10.54 -12.34 0.61
CA TYR A 93 9.34 -12.80 -0.09
C TYR A 93 9.05 -14.28 0.10
N ILE A 94 10.08 -15.14 0.14
CA ILE A 94 9.89 -16.55 0.48
C ILE A 94 9.37 -16.67 1.91
N ALA A 95 9.91 -15.90 2.85
CA ALA A 95 9.43 -15.91 4.24
C ALA A 95 7.97 -15.43 4.36
N ILE A 96 7.60 -14.34 3.67
CA ILE A 96 6.23 -13.83 3.63
C ILE A 96 5.29 -14.85 2.98
N ALA A 97 5.69 -15.45 1.86
CA ALA A 97 4.89 -16.45 1.16
C ALA A 97 4.68 -17.70 1.99
N LEU A 98 5.72 -18.17 2.71
CA LEU A 98 5.61 -19.28 3.66
C LEU A 98 4.72 -18.93 4.84
N ALA A 99 4.87 -17.75 5.44
CA ALA A 99 4.05 -17.29 6.56
C ALA A 99 2.57 -17.16 6.16
N ALA A 100 2.29 -16.50 5.04
CA ALA A 100 0.95 -16.36 4.50
C ALA A 100 0.35 -17.72 4.09
N GLY A 101 1.16 -18.59 3.45
CA GLY A 101 0.75 -19.94 3.08
C GLY A 101 0.40 -20.80 4.30
N LEU A 102 1.22 -20.76 5.34
CA LEU A 102 0.95 -21.44 6.61
C LEU A 102 -0.32 -20.91 7.29
N LEU A 103 -0.53 -19.59 7.29
CA LEU A 103 -1.75 -18.99 7.83
C LEU A 103 -3.01 -19.48 7.10
N VAL A 104 -2.97 -19.54 5.76
CA VAL A 104 -4.10 -20.04 4.96
C VAL A 104 -4.34 -21.53 5.18
N ILE A 105 -3.28 -22.34 5.20
CA ILE A 105 -3.39 -23.80 5.44
C ILE A 105 -3.94 -24.06 6.84
N PHE A 106 -3.41 -23.36 7.86
CA PHE A 106 -3.87 -23.48 9.23
C PHE A 106 -5.33 -23.04 9.35
N SER A 107 -5.72 -21.95 8.67
CA SER A 107 -7.09 -21.47 8.65
C SER A 107 -8.06 -22.45 8.03
N GLY A 108 -7.74 -22.97 6.85
CA GLY A 108 -8.56 -23.97 6.16
C GLY A 108 -8.66 -25.27 6.96
N SER A 109 -7.54 -25.75 7.51
CA SER A 109 -7.48 -26.97 8.31
C SER A 109 -8.24 -26.82 9.61
N ALA A 110 -8.08 -25.70 10.34
CA ALA A 110 -8.83 -25.42 11.55
C ALA A 110 -10.33 -25.30 11.27
N THR A 111 -10.73 -24.67 10.17
CA THR A 111 -12.15 -24.57 9.80
C THR A 111 -12.75 -25.95 9.56
N ILE A 112 -12.08 -26.83 8.81
CA ILE A 112 -12.54 -28.19 8.51
C ILE A 112 -12.51 -29.10 9.77
N PHE A 113 -11.43 -29.03 10.56
CA PHE A 113 -11.33 -29.79 11.81
C PHE A 113 -12.41 -29.36 12.80
N ILE A 114 -12.57 -28.05 12.99
CA ILE A 114 -13.51 -27.60 14.00
C ILE A 114 -14.93 -27.87 13.52
N THR A 115 -15.34 -27.62 12.28
CA THR A 115 -16.71 -27.95 11.84
C THR A 115 -16.98 -29.47 11.90
N GLY A 116 -16.05 -30.30 11.45
CA GLY A 116 -16.23 -31.76 11.41
C GLY A 116 -16.26 -32.45 12.79
N TYR A 117 -15.53 -31.92 13.78
CA TYR A 117 -15.55 -32.45 15.15
C TYR A 117 -16.54 -31.75 16.06
N LEU A 118 -16.81 -30.47 15.87
CA LEU A 118 -17.75 -29.71 16.69
C LEU A 118 -19.18 -30.23 16.52
N GLU A 119 -19.62 -30.63 15.32
CA GLU A 119 -20.92 -31.26 15.14
C GLU A 119 -21.06 -32.54 15.98
N LYS A 120 -20.00 -33.36 16.03
CA LYS A 120 -19.96 -34.56 16.88
C LYS A 120 -19.88 -34.23 18.37
N PHE A 121 -19.12 -33.20 18.74
CA PHE A 121 -18.92 -32.79 20.13
C PHE A 121 -20.17 -32.12 20.72
N MET A 122 -20.89 -31.31 19.92
CA MET A 122 -22.16 -30.71 20.29
C MET A 122 -23.25 -31.77 20.47
N ALA A 123 -23.25 -32.82 19.65
CA ALA A 123 -24.18 -33.95 19.79
C ALA A 123 -23.92 -34.80 21.04
N ILE A 124 -22.69 -34.84 21.56
CA ILE A 124 -22.31 -35.63 22.75
C ILE A 124 -22.55 -34.87 24.06
N LEU A 125 -22.39 -33.54 24.07
CA LEU A 125 -22.40 -32.74 25.29
C LEU A 125 -23.72 -32.01 25.61
N ASP A 126 -24.75 -32.15 24.77
CA ASP A 126 -26.08 -31.52 24.94
C ASP A 126 -25.98 -30.03 25.32
N LEU A 127 -25.05 -29.33 24.65
CA LEU A 127 -24.68 -27.95 24.95
C LEU A 127 -25.86 -26.99 24.75
N PRO A 128 -26.01 -25.96 25.60
CA PRO A 128 -27.07 -24.97 25.43
C PRO A 128 -27.02 -24.32 24.05
N ALA A 129 -28.17 -24.23 23.37
CA ALA A 129 -28.27 -23.74 21.99
C ALA A 129 -27.62 -22.35 21.75
N GLY A 130 -27.50 -21.53 22.80
CA GLY A 130 -26.80 -20.24 22.75
C GLY A 130 -25.28 -20.37 22.55
N LEU A 131 -24.63 -21.34 23.21
CA LEU A 131 -23.19 -21.57 23.10
C LEU A 131 -22.82 -22.15 21.73
N GLY A 132 -23.62 -23.08 21.22
CA GLY A 132 -23.43 -23.62 19.86
C GLY A 132 -23.50 -22.55 18.77
N ARG A 133 -24.42 -21.58 18.92
CA ARG A 133 -24.58 -20.47 17.97
C ARG A 133 -23.40 -19.48 18.00
N VAL A 134 -22.79 -19.25 19.16
CA VAL A 134 -21.59 -18.41 19.30
C VAL A 134 -20.37 -19.08 18.67
N ILE A 135 -20.19 -20.38 18.92
CA ILE A 135 -19.06 -21.13 18.35
C ILE A 135 -19.20 -21.23 16.83
N SER A 136 -20.40 -21.52 16.31
CA SER A 136 -20.64 -21.58 14.86
C SER A 136 -20.43 -20.22 14.18
N PHE A 137 -20.82 -19.12 14.84
CA PHE A 137 -20.55 -17.77 14.34
C PHE A 137 -19.04 -17.46 14.28
N GLY A 138 -18.30 -17.77 15.35
CA GLY A 138 -16.85 -17.58 15.39
C GLY A 138 -16.11 -18.35 14.29
N LEU A 139 -16.56 -19.56 13.97
CA LEU A 139 -16.00 -20.38 12.90
C LEU A 139 -16.28 -19.87 11.50
N ASN A 140 -17.46 -19.29 11.29
CA ASN A 140 -17.78 -18.65 10.01
C ASN A 140 -16.98 -17.36 9.80
N VAL A 141 -16.60 -16.65 10.89
CA VAL A 141 -15.81 -15.41 10.83
C VAL A 141 -14.30 -15.69 10.72
N PHE A 142 -13.82 -16.84 11.21
CA PHE A 142 -12.39 -17.16 11.26
C PHE A 142 -11.64 -17.12 9.91
N PRO A 143 -12.21 -17.61 8.79
CA PRO A 143 -11.61 -17.44 7.47
C PRO A 143 -11.44 -15.97 7.07
N PHE A 144 -12.42 -15.11 7.41
CA PHE A 144 -12.35 -13.66 7.11
C PHE A 144 -11.20 -13.00 7.86
N VAL A 145 -11.04 -13.32 9.15
CA VAL A 145 -9.94 -12.79 9.97
C VAL A 145 -8.58 -13.23 9.42
N THR A 146 -8.49 -14.45 8.90
CA THR A 146 -7.25 -14.94 8.28
C THR A 146 -6.89 -14.12 7.05
N VAL A 147 -7.87 -13.85 6.18
CA VAL A 147 -7.66 -13.00 5.00
C VAL A 147 -7.22 -11.61 5.43
N TRP A 148 -7.88 -10.99 6.41
CA TRP A 148 -7.46 -9.69 6.96
C TRP A 148 -6.01 -9.71 7.44
N MET A 149 -5.60 -10.74 8.18
CA MET A 149 -4.22 -10.89 8.63
C MET A 149 -3.24 -10.98 7.46
N VAL A 150 -3.54 -11.78 6.42
CA VAL A 150 -2.67 -11.91 5.24
C VAL A 150 -2.48 -10.55 4.55
N PHE A 151 -3.56 -9.78 4.34
CA PHE A 151 -3.47 -8.45 3.77
C PHE A 151 -2.66 -7.49 4.66
N THR A 152 -2.87 -7.52 5.98
CA THR A 152 -2.06 -6.73 6.92
C THR A 152 -0.57 -7.11 6.87
N PHE A 153 -0.24 -8.40 6.78
CA PHE A 153 1.14 -8.85 6.59
C PHE A 153 1.74 -8.31 5.29
N PHE A 154 0.97 -8.32 4.20
CA PHE A 154 1.44 -7.77 2.92
C PHE A 154 1.75 -6.27 3.05
N TYR A 155 0.87 -5.49 3.68
CA TYR A 155 1.08 -4.06 3.87
C TYR A 155 2.20 -3.71 4.84
N MET A 156 2.52 -4.60 5.78
CA MET A 156 3.60 -4.37 6.74
C MET A 156 4.98 -4.71 6.18
N PHE A 157 5.11 -5.79 5.40
CA PHE A 157 6.41 -6.35 5.04
C PHE A 157 6.86 -6.09 3.61
N ILE A 158 5.92 -5.84 2.68
CA ILE A 158 6.28 -5.55 1.28
C ILE A 158 6.91 -4.16 1.13
N PRO A 159 6.39 -3.06 1.74
CA PRO A 159 7.01 -1.75 1.62
C PRO A 159 8.43 -1.72 2.19
N ASN A 160 9.30 -0.90 1.59
CA ASN A 160 10.64 -0.66 2.12
C ASN A 160 10.67 0.38 3.25
N LYS A 161 9.67 0.37 4.14
CA LYS A 161 9.51 1.25 5.30
C LYS A 161 8.85 0.49 6.44
N ASN A 162 9.14 0.87 7.69
CA ASN A 162 8.40 0.37 8.84
C ASN A 162 7.01 1.03 8.87
N VAL A 163 5.98 0.26 8.49
CA VAL A 163 4.59 0.71 8.46
C VAL A 163 3.93 0.55 9.83
N ASN A 164 3.17 1.54 10.28
CA ASN A 164 2.38 1.45 11.51
C ASN A 164 1.36 0.30 11.44
N VAL A 165 1.40 -0.60 12.43
CA VAL A 165 0.52 -1.79 12.51
C VAL A 165 -0.96 -1.42 12.47
N ARG A 166 -1.37 -0.30 13.10
CA ARG A 166 -2.78 0.12 13.13
C ARG A 166 -3.29 0.52 11.76
N ALA A 167 -2.46 1.22 10.98
CA ALA A 167 -2.79 1.63 9.62
C ALA A 167 -2.84 0.42 8.67
N ALA A 168 -1.87 -0.49 8.79
CA ALA A 168 -1.84 -1.75 8.04
C ALA A 168 -3.03 -2.68 8.37
N LEU A 169 -3.49 -2.66 9.63
CA LEU A 169 -4.69 -3.40 10.04
C LEU A 169 -5.95 -2.77 9.45
N GLY A 170 -6.09 -1.44 9.50
CA GLY A 170 -7.21 -0.72 8.90
C GLY A 170 -7.34 -0.99 7.39
N GLY A 171 -6.24 -0.84 6.64
CA GLY A 171 -6.19 -1.18 5.21
C GLY A 171 -6.44 -2.66 4.96
N GLY A 172 -5.91 -3.55 5.81
CA GLY A 172 -6.06 -5.00 5.69
C GLY A 172 -7.50 -5.49 5.89
N ILE A 173 -8.23 -4.92 6.84
CA ILE A 173 -9.65 -5.24 7.06
C ILE A 173 -10.50 -4.80 5.87
N ILE A 174 -10.30 -3.58 5.38
CA ILE A 174 -11.08 -3.03 4.26
C ILE A 174 -10.81 -3.83 2.98
N ALA A 175 -9.53 -3.97 2.60
CA ALA A 175 -9.18 -4.71 1.39
C ALA A 175 -9.52 -6.19 1.50
N GLY A 176 -9.28 -6.84 2.64
CA GLY A 176 -9.64 -8.24 2.81
C GLY A 176 -11.15 -8.48 2.77
N THR A 177 -11.97 -7.55 3.26
CA THR A 177 -13.44 -7.61 3.12
C THR A 177 -13.87 -7.49 1.66
N ILE A 178 -13.32 -6.50 0.93
CA ILE A 178 -13.59 -6.33 -0.50
C ILE A 178 -13.13 -7.55 -1.29
N PHE A 179 -11.96 -8.10 -0.96
CA PHE A 179 -11.42 -9.31 -1.58
C PHE A 179 -12.34 -10.50 -1.40
N GLN A 180 -12.88 -10.71 -0.20
CA GLN A 180 -13.81 -11.80 0.07
C GLN A 180 -15.11 -11.66 -0.72
N LEU A 181 -15.67 -10.45 -0.79
CA LEU A 181 -16.85 -10.17 -1.61
C LEU A 181 -16.59 -10.42 -3.09
N ALA A 182 -15.44 -9.95 -3.59
CA ALA A 182 -15.01 -10.19 -4.96
C ALA A 182 -14.80 -11.68 -5.24
N GLN A 183 -14.26 -12.44 -4.28
CA GLN A 183 -14.07 -13.89 -4.39
C GLN A 183 -15.39 -14.62 -4.54
N ILE A 184 -16.38 -14.28 -3.70
CA ILE A 184 -17.73 -14.87 -3.78
C ILE A 184 -18.34 -14.57 -5.14
N ALA A 185 -18.29 -13.31 -5.58
CA ALA A 185 -18.81 -12.89 -6.87
C ALA A 185 -18.12 -13.63 -8.04
N TYR A 186 -16.80 -13.78 -7.97
CA TYR A 186 -16.02 -14.47 -8.99
C TYR A 186 -16.38 -15.95 -9.10
N VAL A 187 -16.48 -16.66 -7.96
CA VAL A 187 -16.85 -18.08 -7.94
C VAL A 187 -18.26 -18.28 -8.49
N GLN A 188 -19.22 -17.45 -8.08
CA GLN A 188 -20.59 -17.51 -8.59
C GLN A 188 -20.65 -17.26 -10.10
N PHE A 189 -19.92 -16.26 -10.59
CA PHE A 189 -19.84 -15.95 -12.01
C PHE A 189 -19.18 -17.08 -12.81
N GLN A 190 -18.10 -17.66 -12.31
CA GLN A 190 -17.39 -18.77 -12.95
C GLN A 190 -18.27 -20.02 -13.07
N VAL A 191 -19.02 -20.37 -12.02
CA VAL A 191 -19.97 -21.50 -12.05
C VAL A 191 -21.08 -21.25 -13.07
N GLY A 192 -21.62 -20.03 -13.13
CA GLY A 192 -22.64 -19.67 -14.13
C GLY A 192 -22.14 -19.81 -15.57
N VAL A 193 -20.95 -19.27 -15.88
CA VAL A 193 -20.35 -19.34 -17.22
C VAL A 193 -19.98 -20.77 -17.61
N SER A 194 -19.48 -21.58 -16.67
CA SER A 194 -19.13 -22.98 -16.92
C SER A 194 -20.36 -23.85 -17.23
N THR A 195 -21.55 -23.44 -16.79
CA THR A 195 -22.81 -24.17 -17.00
C THR A 195 -23.42 -23.87 -18.38
N TYR A 196 -23.09 -22.73 -19.00
CA TYR A 196 -23.76 -22.23 -20.20
C TYR A 196 -23.25 -22.80 -21.55
N ASN A 197 -22.14 -23.57 -21.56
CA ASN A 197 -21.71 -24.50 -22.63
C ASN A 197 -20.26 -24.95 -22.37
N ALA A 198 -19.98 -26.25 -22.30
CA ALA A 198 -18.66 -26.79 -21.93
C ALA A 198 -17.49 -26.33 -22.84
N ILE A 199 -17.79 -26.08 -24.12
CA ILE A 199 -16.80 -25.59 -25.11
C ILE A 199 -16.40 -24.14 -24.81
N TYR A 200 -17.38 -23.28 -24.50
CA TYR A 200 -17.13 -21.88 -24.17
C TYR A 200 -16.60 -21.70 -22.75
N GLY A 201 -17.00 -22.55 -21.80
CA GLY A 201 -16.49 -22.53 -20.42
C GLY A 201 -14.98 -22.80 -20.34
N SER A 202 -14.47 -23.76 -21.13
CA SER A 202 -13.04 -24.08 -21.17
C SER A 202 -12.20 -22.95 -21.77
N PHE A 203 -12.70 -22.28 -22.81
CA PHE A 203 -12.03 -21.13 -23.41
C PHE A 203 -12.11 -19.87 -22.52
N ALA A 204 -13.22 -19.68 -21.79
CA ALA A 204 -13.43 -18.55 -20.89
C ALA A 204 -12.51 -18.60 -19.65
N ALA A 205 -11.94 -19.75 -19.30
CA ALA A 205 -11.10 -19.91 -18.11
C ALA A 205 -9.89 -18.95 -18.09
N ILE A 206 -9.20 -18.78 -19.23
CA ILE A 206 -8.02 -17.89 -19.30
C ILE A 206 -8.42 -16.42 -19.12
N PRO A 207 -9.37 -15.84 -19.89
CA PRO A 207 -9.83 -14.47 -19.67
C PRO A 207 -10.39 -14.23 -18.26
N LEU A 208 -11.17 -15.17 -17.73
CA LEU A 208 -11.71 -15.11 -16.36
C LEU A 208 -10.59 -15.06 -15.32
N PHE A 209 -9.56 -15.89 -15.48
CA PHE A 209 -8.40 -15.90 -14.60
C PHE A 209 -7.62 -14.59 -14.67
N LEU A 210 -7.43 -14.01 -15.85
CA LEU A 210 -6.79 -12.70 -16.01
C LEU A 210 -7.61 -11.59 -15.36
N LEU A 211 -8.93 -11.62 -15.49
CA LEU A 211 -9.83 -10.68 -14.80
C LEU A 211 -9.71 -10.83 -13.28
N TRP A 212 -9.68 -12.06 -12.77
CA TRP A 212 -9.48 -12.35 -11.36
C TRP A 212 -8.16 -11.81 -10.83
N LEU A 213 -7.06 -12.06 -11.54
CA LEU A 213 -5.74 -11.51 -11.19
C LEU A 213 -5.77 -9.99 -11.16
N LYS A 214 -6.33 -9.35 -12.19
CA LYS A 214 -6.46 -7.89 -12.24
C LYS A 214 -7.24 -7.35 -11.04
N THR A 215 -8.43 -7.90 -10.78
CA THR A 215 -9.28 -7.47 -9.65
C THR A 215 -8.57 -7.68 -8.32
N SER A 216 -7.92 -8.83 -8.14
CA SER A 216 -7.15 -9.13 -6.92
C SER A 216 -6.06 -8.10 -6.69
N TRP A 217 -5.27 -7.78 -7.72
CA TRP A 217 -4.23 -6.75 -7.62
C TRP A 217 -4.78 -5.36 -7.36
N THR A 218 -5.88 -4.98 -7.99
CA THR A 218 -6.55 -3.70 -7.73
C THR A 218 -6.97 -3.59 -6.26
N ILE A 219 -7.54 -4.64 -5.68
CA ILE A 219 -7.97 -4.65 -4.28
C ILE A 219 -6.76 -4.55 -3.34
N VAL A 220 -5.68 -5.29 -3.63
CA VAL A 220 -4.42 -5.23 -2.87
C VAL A 220 -3.86 -3.81 -2.87
N LEU A 221 -3.76 -3.17 -4.04
CA LEU A 221 -3.23 -1.80 -4.15
C LEU A 221 -4.16 -0.77 -3.49
N PHE A 222 -5.47 -0.95 -3.61
CA PHE A 222 -6.45 -0.07 -2.96
C PHE A 222 -6.31 -0.09 -1.43
N GLY A 223 -6.17 -1.26 -0.81
CA GLY A 223 -5.92 -1.32 0.64
C GLY A 223 -4.56 -0.79 1.05
N ALA A 224 -3.56 -0.90 0.19
CA ALA A 224 -2.25 -0.31 0.42
C ALA A 224 -2.32 1.21 0.47
N GLU A 225 -3.06 1.84 -0.45
CA GLU A 225 -3.30 3.29 -0.43
C GLU A 225 -4.08 3.72 0.83
N ILE A 226 -5.10 2.98 1.24
CA ILE A 226 -5.84 3.27 2.48
C ILE A 226 -4.91 3.19 3.70
N SER A 227 -4.08 2.15 3.78
CA SER A 227 -3.10 2.00 4.84
C SER A 227 -2.12 3.18 4.85
N PHE A 228 -1.66 3.63 3.69
CA PHE A 228 -0.76 4.77 3.58
C PHE A 228 -1.43 6.08 4.03
N VAL A 229 -2.67 6.33 3.60
CA VAL A 229 -3.43 7.53 3.97
C VAL A 229 -3.71 7.56 5.47
N TRP A 230 -4.06 6.42 6.06
CA TRP A 230 -4.29 6.32 7.50
C TRP A 230 -3.00 6.60 8.28
N GLU A 231 -1.88 6.03 7.86
CA GLU A 231 -0.58 6.26 8.52
C GLU A 231 -0.11 7.71 8.42
N ASN A 232 -0.32 8.36 7.28
CA ASN A 232 0.22 9.68 6.97
C ASN A 232 -0.87 10.76 6.96
N PHE A 233 -1.98 10.55 7.66
CA PHE A 233 -3.13 11.46 7.63
C PHE A 233 -2.77 12.91 7.98
N ASP A 234 -1.87 13.10 8.96
CA ASP A 234 -1.42 14.43 9.39
C ASP A 234 -0.42 15.07 8.40
N VAL A 235 0.44 14.26 7.78
CA VAL A 235 1.45 14.74 6.82
C VAL A 235 0.83 15.02 5.45
N LEU A 236 -0.14 14.22 5.01
CA LEU A 236 -0.85 14.40 3.73
C LEU A 236 -1.77 15.63 3.72
N GLN A 237 -2.20 16.12 4.88
CA GLN A 237 -2.80 17.45 4.92
C GLN A 237 -1.81 18.52 4.46
N THR A 238 -0.51 18.36 4.74
CA THR A 238 0.55 19.34 4.42
C THR A 238 0.96 19.34 2.93
N ASP A 239 0.81 18.21 2.23
CA ASP A 239 1.10 18.02 0.80
C ASP A 239 -0.17 18.23 -0.08
N ASP A 240 -0.99 19.23 0.24
CA ASP A 240 -2.11 19.61 -0.61
C ASP A 240 -1.54 20.21 -1.93
N PRO A 241 -1.87 19.69 -3.12
CA PRO A 241 -1.42 20.27 -4.39
C PRO A 241 -1.78 21.76 -4.51
N GLU A 242 -2.87 22.21 -3.86
CA GLU A 242 -3.20 23.62 -3.79
C GLU A 242 -2.10 24.43 -3.07
N TYR A 243 -1.48 23.90 -2.01
CA TYR A 243 -0.38 24.57 -1.30
C TYR A 243 0.86 24.76 -2.18
N GLU A 244 1.20 23.79 -3.02
CA GLU A 244 2.41 23.84 -3.85
C GLU A 244 2.32 24.91 -4.94
N HIS A 245 1.12 25.14 -5.49
CA HIS A 245 0.86 26.18 -6.48
C HIS A 245 0.74 27.60 -5.91
N ILE A 246 0.62 27.78 -4.59
CA ILE A 246 0.58 29.11 -3.97
C ILE A 246 1.96 29.77 -4.04
N SER A 247 2.01 30.95 -4.66
CA SER A 247 3.24 31.76 -4.73
C SER A 247 3.80 32.10 -3.35
N ILE A 248 5.13 32.23 -3.24
CA ILE A 248 5.84 32.58 -1.99
C ILE A 248 5.26 33.85 -1.35
N ARG A 249 4.92 34.87 -2.16
CA ARG A 249 4.29 36.11 -1.69
C ARG A 249 2.95 35.84 -1.00
N VAL A 250 2.10 35.01 -1.58
CA VAL A 250 0.79 34.68 -1.01
C VAL A 250 0.95 33.81 0.24
N LYS A 251 1.91 32.88 0.27
CA LYS A 251 2.26 32.12 1.49
C LYS A 251 2.60 33.06 2.65
N LYS A 252 3.46 34.06 2.42
CA LYS A 252 3.81 35.09 3.41
C LYS A 252 2.58 35.86 3.91
N LEU A 253 1.66 36.24 3.02
CA LEU A 253 0.44 36.94 3.42
C LEU A 253 -0.51 36.05 4.24
N ILE A 254 -0.66 34.78 3.87
CA ILE A 254 -1.52 33.84 4.60
C ILE A 254 -0.98 33.62 6.02
N ILE A 255 0.31 33.32 6.18
CA ILE A 255 0.90 33.11 7.51
C ILE A 255 0.78 34.35 8.39
N LEU A 256 0.96 35.55 7.82
CA LEU A 256 0.83 36.81 8.55
C LEU A 256 -0.62 37.06 8.97
N LYS A 257 -1.59 36.85 8.08
CA LYS A 257 -3.01 37.03 8.46
C LYS A 257 -3.47 36.01 9.50
N ILE A 258 -3.01 34.75 9.42
CA ILE A 258 -3.28 33.73 10.45
C ILE A 258 -2.68 34.17 11.79
N ALA A 259 -1.41 34.60 11.79
CA ALA A 259 -0.73 35.04 13.00
C ALA A 259 -1.40 36.30 13.61
N VAL A 260 -1.74 37.31 12.81
CA VAL A 260 -2.49 38.50 13.26
C VAL A 260 -3.84 38.11 13.85
N PHE A 261 -4.58 37.20 13.21
CA PHE A 261 -5.87 36.73 13.73
C PHE A 261 -5.73 36.03 15.09
N CYS A 262 -4.68 35.21 15.26
CA CYS A 262 -4.39 34.55 16.53
C CYS A 262 -3.97 35.56 17.61
N VAL A 263 -3.11 36.51 17.27
CA VAL A 263 -2.63 37.57 18.18
C VAL A 263 -3.78 38.46 18.63
N ASN A 264 -4.61 38.96 17.71
CA ASN A 264 -5.74 39.84 18.04
C ASN A 264 -6.77 39.14 18.92
N ARG A 265 -7.05 37.85 18.67
CA ARG A 265 -7.98 37.07 19.49
C ARG A 265 -7.41 36.82 20.89
N PHE A 266 -6.11 36.52 20.98
CA PHE A 266 -5.41 36.33 22.25
C PHE A 266 -5.35 37.64 23.07
N ALA A 267 -5.03 38.77 22.45
CA ALA A 267 -5.01 40.08 23.08
C ALA A 267 -6.38 40.49 23.66
N GLN A 268 -7.47 40.04 23.03
CA GLN A 268 -8.83 40.26 23.51
C GLN A 268 -9.28 39.27 24.61
N GLY A 269 -8.39 38.37 25.08
CA GLY A 269 -8.71 37.37 26.10
C GLY A 269 -9.73 36.32 25.66
N ARG A 270 -9.91 36.12 24.35
CA ARG A 270 -10.86 35.14 23.80
C ARG A 270 -10.22 33.74 23.76
N ALA A 271 -11.07 32.72 23.68
CA ALA A 271 -10.62 31.33 23.57
C ALA A 271 -9.69 31.09 22.37
N PRO A 272 -8.75 30.11 22.46
CA PRO A 272 -7.84 29.74 21.37
C PRO A 272 -8.55 29.48 20.04
N VAL A 273 -7.82 29.70 18.95
CA VAL A 273 -8.38 29.70 17.60
C VAL A 273 -8.39 28.27 17.04
N THR A 274 -9.47 27.82 16.40
CA THR A 274 -9.50 26.53 15.69
C THR A 274 -9.23 26.71 14.20
N SER A 275 -8.66 25.69 13.54
CA SER A 275 -8.40 25.72 12.08
C SER A 275 -9.65 26.03 11.26
N LEU A 276 -10.82 25.56 11.71
CA LEU A 276 -12.11 25.86 11.08
C LEU A 276 -12.46 27.36 11.15
N SER A 277 -12.29 27.97 12.33
CA SER A 277 -12.59 29.41 12.49
C SER A 277 -11.64 30.32 11.69
N VAL A 278 -10.38 29.89 11.51
CA VAL A 278 -9.40 30.57 10.67
C VAL A 278 -9.78 30.44 9.19
N ALA A 279 -10.15 29.23 8.77
CA ALA A 279 -10.56 28.94 7.40
C ALA A 279 -11.78 29.79 6.98
N ASP A 280 -12.80 29.84 7.83
CA ASP A 280 -14.00 30.66 7.62
C ASP A 280 -13.67 32.15 7.54
N HIS A 281 -12.80 32.65 8.42
CA HIS A 281 -12.44 34.07 8.46
C HIS A 281 -11.59 34.51 7.25
N LEU A 282 -10.70 33.63 6.78
CA LEU A 282 -9.79 33.91 5.66
C LEU A 282 -10.37 33.52 4.30
N ASN A 283 -11.55 32.88 4.28
CA ASN A 283 -12.16 32.29 3.10
C ASN A 283 -11.21 31.33 2.38
N LEU A 284 -10.56 30.47 3.16
CA LEU A 284 -9.62 29.44 2.69
C LEU A 284 -10.17 28.05 3.00
N SER A 285 -9.73 27.05 2.23
CA SER A 285 -9.99 25.64 2.57
C SER A 285 -9.43 25.30 3.95
N VAL A 286 -10.15 24.47 4.71
CA VAL A 286 -9.72 24.00 6.03
C VAL A 286 -8.39 23.23 5.94
N ASN A 287 -8.16 22.53 4.82
CA ASN A 287 -6.92 21.78 4.58
C ASN A 287 -5.73 22.73 4.44
N ILE A 288 -5.81 23.70 3.52
CA ILE A 288 -4.75 24.72 3.34
C ILE A 288 -4.47 25.44 4.67
N THR A 289 -5.54 25.77 5.39
CA THR A 289 -5.43 26.47 6.67
C THR A 289 -4.71 25.61 7.70
N SER A 290 -5.05 24.32 7.83
CA SER A 290 -4.37 23.42 8.75
C SER A 290 -2.89 23.27 8.42
N VAL A 291 -2.52 23.23 7.13
CA VAL A 291 -1.10 23.24 6.69
C VAL A 291 -0.34 24.43 7.25
N PHE A 292 -0.83 25.64 7.00
CA PHE A 292 -0.14 26.85 7.44
C PHE A 292 -0.12 26.97 8.97
N MET A 293 -1.18 26.55 9.66
CA MET A 293 -1.21 26.54 11.12
C MET A 293 -0.20 25.56 11.71
N GLU A 294 -0.13 24.33 11.20
CA GLU A 294 0.87 23.35 11.63
C GLU A 294 2.29 23.86 11.34
N LYS A 295 2.55 24.46 10.17
CA LYS A 295 3.86 25.08 9.88
C LYS A 295 4.21 26.21 10.85
N LEU A 296 3.25 27.05 11.24
CA LEU A 296 3.44 28.08 12.26
C LEU A 296 3.68 27.52 13.67
N VAL A 297 3.18 26.32 13.97
CA VAL A 297 3.51 25.60 15.21
C VAL A 297 4.95 25.08 15.15
N HIS A 298 5.36 24.48 14.04
CA HIS A 298 6.73 24.00 13.86
C HIS A 298 7.76 25.14 13.91
N SER A 299 7.44 26.32 13.38
CA SER A 299 8.29 27.51 13.47
C SER A 299 8.24 28.22 14.84
N ARG A 300 7.53 27.65 15.82
CA ARG A 300 7.35 28.18 17.18
C ARG A 300 6.71 29.56 17.23
N ILE A 301 5.91 29.93 16.23
CA ILE A 301 5.09 31.15 16.25
C ILE A 301 3.76 30.90 16.98
N LEU A 302 3.22 29.69 16.87
CA LEU A 302 2.00 29.25 17.55
C LEU A 302 2.26 28.01 18.42
N PHE A 303 1.44 27.81 19.45
CA PHE A 303 1.33 26.54 20.18
C PHE A 303 -0.07 25.96 20.07
N LYS A 304 -0.15 24.63 20.12
CA LYS A 304 -1.40 23.87 20.20
C LYS A 304 -1.82 23.74 21.66
N VAL A 305 -2.98 24.29 21.99
CA VAL A 305 -3.61 24.18 23.31
C VAL A 305 -4.55 22.97 23.27
N SER A 306 -4.49 22.11 24.29
CA SER A 306 -5.29 20.86 24.33
C SER A 306 -6.50 20.92 25.26
N ALA A 307 -6.51 21.77 26.29
CA ALA A 307 -7.62 21.93 27.25
C ALA A 307 -7.51 23.28 27.98
N PRO A 308 -8.62 23.89 28.48
CA PRO A 308 -10.02 23.45 28.38
C PRO A 308 -10.65 23.64 26.99
N ASP A 309 -10.14 24.57 26.18
CA ASP A 309 -10.59 24.79 24.80
C ASP A 309 -9.44 24.47 23.82
N PRO A 310 -9.57 23.41 23.00
CA PRO A 310 -8.51 23.03 22.08
C PRO A 310 -8.40 24.03 20.92
N GLY A 311 -7.19 24.44 20.59
CA GLY A 311 -6.94 25.39 19.50
C GLY A 311 -5.49 25.83 19.41
N PHE A 312 -5.26 26.97 18.77
CA PHE A 312 -3.94 27.56 18.57
C PHE A 312 -3.88 28.93 19.23
N ALA A 313 -2.75 29.21 19.88
CA ALA A 313 -2.45 30.48 20.52
C ALA A 313 -1.02 30.93 20.17
N PRO A 314 -0.70 32.23 20.23
CA PRO A 314 0.66 32.73 20.06
C PRO A 314 1.63 32.06 21.04
N ALA A 315 2.77 31.61 20.53
CA ALA A 315 3.88 31.06 21.32
C ALA A 315 4.85 32.13 21.83
N TRP A 316 4.70 33.35 21.33
CA TRP A 316 5.56 34.50 21.59
C TRP A 316 4.81 35.58 22.37
N ASP A 317 5.59 36.47 22.96
CA ASP A 317 5.07 37.72 23.52
C ASP A 317 4.48 38.59 22.39
N ILE A 318 3.16 38.79 22.45
CA ILE A 318 2.39 39.54 21.46
C ILE A 318 2.81 41.02 21.37
N GLU A 319 3.44 41.55 22.41
CA GLU A 319 3.92 42.94 22.46
C GLU A 319 5.21 43.13 21.67
N ARG A 320 5.94 42.05 21.40
CA ARG A 320 7.27 42.08 20.77
C ARG A 320 7.30 41.43 19.40
N LEU A 321 6.33 40.57 19.09
CA LEU A 321 6.28 39.85 17.82
C LEU A 321 6.07 40.81 16.65
N THR A 322 7.00 40.81 15.70
CA THR A 322 6.95 41.68 14.51
C THR A 322 6.61 40.91 13.24
N VAL A 323 6.26 41.64 12.18
CA VAL A 323 5.99 41.07 10.85
C VAL A 323 7.20 40.29 10.33
N MET A 324 8.41 40.84 10.44
CA MET A 324 9.60 40.16 9.95
C MET A 324 9.93 38.91 10.77
N ASP A 325 9.67 38.89 12.07
CA ASP A 325 9.92 37.72 12.90
C ASP A 325 9.10 36.51 12.46
N VAL A 326 7.82 36.71 12.11
CA VAL A 326 6.97 35.63 11.58
C VAL A 326 7.47 35.14 10.22
N VAL A 327 7.87 36.05 9.33
CA VAL A 327 8.36 35.69 8.00
C VAL A 327 9.69 34.95 8.08
N THR A 328 10.65 35.45 8.85
CA THR A 328 11.96 34.80 9.02
C THR A 328 11.85 33.45 9.71
N ALA A 329 10.99 33.32 10.74
CA ALA A 329 10.77 32.04 11.40
C ALA A 329 10.17 30.99 10.44
N PHE A 330 9.30 31.42 9.52
CA PHE A 330 8.74 30.54 8.50
C PHE A 330 9.75 30.19 7.40
N GLU A 331 10.60 31.13 6.97
CA GLU A 331 11.62 30.89 5.94
C GLU A 331 12.73 29.95 6.41
N LYS A 332 13.10 30.00 7.69
CA LYS A 332 14.08 29.10 8.31
C LYS A 332 13.52 27.72 8.69
N MET A 333 12.30 27.40 8.25
CA MET A 333 11.68 26.10 8.51
C MET A 333 12.20 25.05 7.51
N GLY A 334 12.94 24.05 7.98
CA GLY A 334 13.42 22.94 7.15
C GLY A 334 14.67 22.28 7.70
N GLU A 335 15.23 21.34 6.94
CA GLU A 335 16.60 20.85 7.15
C GLU A 335 17.58 21.78 6.43
N ASP A 336 18.49 22.39 7.18
CA ASP A 336 19.64 23.13 6.64
C ASP A 336 20.78 22.17 6.19
N ASP A 337 20.59 20.86 6.39
CA ASP A 337 21.59 19.80 6.13
C ASP A 337 21.80 19.45 4.65
N LEU A 338 21.21 20.22 3.72
CA LEU A 338 21.57 20.13 2.32
C LEU A 338 22.97 20.73 2.13
N TYR A 339 23.97 19.86 2.00
CA TYR A 339 25.33 20.26 1.71
C TYR A 339 25.39 20.94 0.32
N LEU A 340 25.38 22.27 0.32
CA LEU A 340 25.50 23.12 -0.88
C LEU A 340 26.97 23.38 -1.27
N GLY A 341 27.91 22.85 -0.49
CA GLY A 341 29.35 22.99 -0.68
C GLY A 341 29.91 24.30 -0.11
N ASP A 342 31.09 24.22 0.52
CA ASP A 342 31.76 25.38 1.12
C ASP A 342 32.49 26.20 0.04
N THR A 343 31.75 27.07 -0.65
CA THR A 343 32.31 28.02 -1.63
C THR A 343 32.32 29.44 -1.09
N LEU A 344 33.29 30.25 -1.51
CA LEU A 344 33.38 31.67 -1.15
C LEU A 344 32.19 32.50 -1.69
N GLU A 345 31.56 32.01 -2.76
CA GLU A 345 30.33 32.59 -3.31
C GLU A 345 29.13 32.35 -2.40
N LEU A 346 28.98 31.15 -1.84
CA LEU A 346 27.89 30.81 -0.94
C LEU A 346 27.92 31.68 0.32
N SER A 347 29.09 31.84 0.95
CA SER A 347 29.22 32.68 2.15
C SER A 347 28.94 34.17 1.87
N ALA A 348 29.30 34.68 0.69
CA ALA A 348 28.95 36.04 0.29
C ALA A 348 27.43 36.22 0.07
N LEU A 349 26.75 35.20 -0.47
CA LEU A 349 25.30 35.19 -0.65
C LEU A 349 24.56 35.10 0.69
N GLU A 350 25.00 34.23 1.61
CA GLU A 350 24.47 34.13 2.97
C GLU A 350 24.60 35.47 3.70
N GLN A 351 25.77 36.10 3.66
CA GLN A 351 26.00 37.41 4.27
C GLN A 351 25.10 38.49 3.66
N SER A 352 24.87 38.43 2.34
CA SER A 352 23.96 39.36 1.66
C SER A 352 22.52 39.18 2.15
N LEU A 353 22.04 37.93 2.26
CA LEU A 353 20.70 37.61 2.77
C LEU A 353 20.52 38.06 4.22
N GLU A 354 21.53 37.85 5.07
CA GLU A 354 21.51 38.34 6.46
C GLU A 354 21.47 39.87 6.53
N SER A 355 22.24 40.56 5.69
CA SER A 355 22.25 42.02 5.63
C SER A 355 20.89 42.58 5.20
N PHE A 356 20.22 41.93 4.23
CA PHE A 356 18.88 42.31 3.79
C PHE A 356 17.84 42.08 4.89
N ALA A 357 17.92 40.97 5.61
CA ALA A 357 17.04 40.70 6.75
C ALA A 357 17.25 41.73 7.88
N ALA A 358 18.49 42.11 8.17
CA ALA A 358 18.81 43.13 9.16
C ALA A 358 18.28 44.52 8.75
N ALA A 359 18.46 44.90 7.48
CA ALA A 359 17.94 46.15 6.94
C ALA A 359 16.40 46.19 6.94
N ALA A 360 15.76 45.06 6.61
CA ALA A 360 14.30 44.93 6.64
C ALA A 360 13.75 45.14 8.06
N ARG A 361 14.41 44.62 9.09
CA ARG A 361 14.02 44.85 10.50
C ARG A 361 14.14 46.30 10.96
N GLN A 362 15.03 47.08 10.33
CA GLN A 362 15.22 48.50 10.64
C GLN A 362 14.38 49.42 9.74
N SER A 363 13.62 48.84 8.81
CA SER A 363 12.74 49.57 7.89
C SER A 363 11.63 50.29 8.63
N SER A 364 11.22 51.45 8.13
CA SER A 364 10.01 52.16 8.58
C SER A 364 8.71 51.38 8.30
N GLY A 365 8.77 50.32 7.49
CA GLY A 365 7.66 49.42 7.24
C GLY A 365 7.49 48.31 8.27
N GLU A 366 8.44 48.13 9.19
CA GLU A 366 8.36 47.11 10.23
C GLU A 366 7.31 47.48 11.28
N ARG A 367 6.47 46.53 11.64
CA ARG A 367 5.36 46.72 12.59
C ARG A 367 5.24 45.56 13.55
N PHE A 368 4.80 45.84 14.77
CA PHE A 368 4.34 44.80 15.68
C PHE A 368 3.06 44.18 15.13
N LEU A 369 2.93 42.85 15.23
CA LEU A 369 1.79 42.13 14.68
C LEU A 369 0.46 42.56 15.30
N LYS A 370 0.48 43.01 16.55
CA LYS A 370 -0.70 43.51 17.27
C LYS A 370 -1.21 44.87 16.76
N ASP A 371 -0.36 45.63 16.06
CA ASP A 371 -0.67 46.99 15.58
C ASP A 371 -1.08 47.00 14.09
N VAL A 372 -1.19 45.81 13.49
CA VAL A 372 -1.65 45.55 12.12
C VAL A 372 -3.13 45.16 12.16
#